data_AF-A0A2V9V4S7-F1
#
_entry.id   AF-A0A2V9V4S7-F1
#
_cell.length_a   1.000
_cell.length_b   1.000
_cell.length_c   1.000
_cell.angle_alpha   90.00
_cell.angle_beta   90.00
_cell.angle_gamma   90.00
#
_symmetry.space_group_name_H-M   'P 1'
#
loop_
_entity.id
_entity.type
_entity.pdbx_description
1 polymer ?
#
loop_
_entity_poly.entity_id
_entity_poly.type
_entity_poly.pdbx_seq_one_letter_code
_entity_poly.pdbx_strand_id
1 'polypeptide(L)'
;MRIVLGVGESVAYPGYSKILAMHCQEGRRGFANALIASGLALGPSFGLLFGGTLVAHVGWRPFFTGLGLVSLLWLIPWVRWMPTTDMATLAGNRKSGPGMREILGQRSAWGTCVGLFFANYFLYFMVTWLPFYLVRERHLSMTAMAKIGGGFFLAAALSASICGWLSDRWILAGSRPTFVRKMFMVCGGVSAGIFLLACVLAPLGWSIAFLMLTGASFGLTSSNMWAITQTLAGSQAVGRWCGLQLFVGNSSGVVAPAVAGFLLDRTGHFFWPFLIVSLCLWLGALTWIFIVGPIEPVDWTAKKRRLEPVYAV
;
A
#
# COMPACT_ATOMS: atom_id res chain seq x y z
N MET A 1 16.93 10.46 -15.64
CA MET A 1 16.66 9.09 -15.16
C MET A 1 15.48 8.98 -14.20
N ARG A 2 15.42 9.71 -13.06
CA ARG A 2 14.32 9.54 -12.08
C ARG A 2 12.91 9.81 -12.63
N ILE A 3 12.73 10.81 -13.49
CA ILE A 3 11.42 11.08 -14.14
C ILE A 3 10.99 9.90 -15.01
N VAL A 4 11.90 9.36 -15.82
CA VAL A 4 11.64 8.21 -16.71
C VAL A 4 11.27 6.97 -15.90
N LEU A 5 12.00 6.71 -14.81
CA LEU A 5 11.67 5.62 -13.88
C LEU A 5 10.26 5.80 -13.29
N GLY A 6 9.92 7.01 -12.84
CA GLY A 6 8.60 7.31 -12.28
C GLY A 6 7.46 7.13 -13.30
N VAL A 7 7.70 7.50 -14.58
CA VAL A 7 6.73 7.25 -15.65
C VAL A 7 6.52 5.74 -15.85
N GLY A 8 7.58 4.94 -15.85
CA GLY A 8 7.50 3.49 -15.95
C GLY A 8 6.76 2.83 -14.77
N GLU A 9 7.10 3.19 -13.55
CA GLU A 9 6.52 2.60 -12.33
C GLU A 9 5.05 2.99 -12.12
N SER A 10 4.60 4.11 -12.69
CA SER A 10 3.22 4.59 -12.54
C SER A 10 2.14 3.61 -13.03
N VAL A 11 2.48 2.77 -14.01
CA VAL A 11 1.54 1.82 -14.63
C VAL A 11 1.44 0.52 -13.84
N ALA A 12 2.40 0.23 -12.97
CA ALA A 12 2.49 -1.04 -12.25
C ALA A 12 1.21 -1.32 -11.44
N TYR A 13 0.82 -0.39 -10.56
CA TYR A 13 -0.32 -0.54 -9.66
C TYR A 13 -1.67 -0.71 -10.37
N PRO A 14 -2.06 0.17 -11.32
CA PRO A 14 -3.28 -0.04 -12.09
C PRO A 14 -3.25 -1.31 -12.93
N GLY A 15 -2.08 -1.66 -13.49
CA GLY A 15 -1.88 -2.83 -14.33
C GLY A 15 -2.14 -4.13 -13.58
N TYR A 16 -1.41 -4.39 -12.50
CA TYR A 16 -1.61 -5.63 -11.74
C TYR A 16 -2.98 -5.64 -11.06
N SER A 17 -3.50 -4.50 -10.59
CA SER A 17 -4.82 -4.46 -9.93
C SER A 17 -5.93 -4.87 -10.89
N LYS A 18 -5.81 -4.48 -12.16
CA LYS A 18 -6.72 -4.95 -13.21
C LYS A 18 -6.57 -6.45 -13.47
N ILE A 19 -5.32 -6.96 -13.54
CA ILE A 19 -5.07 -8.39 -13.71
C ILE A 19 -5.70 -9.20 -12.57
N LEU A 20 -5.46 -8.80 -11.31
CA LEU A 20 -6.03 -9.46 -10.13
C LEU A 20 -7.56 -9.37 -10.09
N ALA A 21 -8.13 -8.22 -10.42
CA ALA A 21 -9.57 -8.05 -10.47
C ALA A 21 -10.24 -8.94 -11.54
N MET A 22 -9.56 -9.24 -12.64
CA MET A 22 -10.10 -10.10 -13.71
C MET A 22 -9.87 -11.59 -13.48
N HIS A 23 -8.72 -11.99 -12.90
CA HIS A 23 -8.31 -13.40 -12.84
C HIS A 23 -8.32 -14.00 -11.43
N CYS A 24 -8.38 -13.19 -10.37
CA CYS A 24 -8.43 -13.70 -9.00
C CYS A 24 -9.85 -13.64 -8.44
N GLN A 25 -10.31 -14.78 -7.93
CA GLN A 25 -11.56 -14.91 -7.17
C GLN A 25 -11.52 -14.04 -5.90
N GLU A 26 -12.68 -13.55 -5.48
CA GLU A 26 -12.84 -12.62 -4.36
C GLU A 26 -12.18 -13.11 -3.05
N GLY A 27 -12.31 -14.40 -2.75
CA GLY A 27 -11.71 -15.03 -1.56
C GLY A 27 -10.22 -15.36 -1.68
N ARG A 28 -9.54 -14.97 -2.76
CA ARG A 28 -8.08 -15.11 -2.96
C ARG A 28 -7.36 -13.79 -3.23
N ARG A 29 -8.12 -12.68 -3.28
CA ARG A 29 -7.58 -11.35 -3.59
C ARG A 29 -6.77 -10.78 -2.43
N GLY A 30 -7.11 -11.09 -1.18
CA GLY A 30 -6.36 -10.61 -0.01
C GLY A 30 -4.93 -11.12 -0.04
N PHE A 31 -4.73 -12.41 -0.25
CA PHE A 31 -3.41 -13.04 -0.34
C PHE A 31 -2.63 -12.57 -1.57
N ALA A 32 -3.27 -12.47 -2.74
CA ALA A 32 -2.60 -11.98 -3.95
C ALA A 32 -2.08 -10.54 -3.79
N ASN A 33 -2.90 -9.63 -3.22
CA ASN A 33 -2.45 -8.27 -2.93
C ASN A 33 -1.43 -8.22 -1.80
N ALA A 34 -1.55 -9.09 -0.80
CA ALA A 34 -0.57 -9.20 0.27
C ALA A 34 0.82 -9.58 -0.25
N LEU A 35 0.93 -10.52 -1.20
CA LEU A 35 2.24 -10.86 -1.79
C LEU A 35 2.89 -9.66 -2.50
N ILE A 36 2.09 -8.82 -3.16
CA ILE A 36 2.58 -7.58 -3.77
C ILE A 36 3.03 -6.58 -2.70
N ALA A 37 2.23 -6.40 -1.65
CA ALA A 37 2.60 -5.53 -0.52
C ALA A 37 3.87 -6.02 0.19
N SER A 38 4.05 -7.33 0.32
CA SER A 38 5.26 -7.93 0.87
C SER A 38 6.46 -7.67 -0.02
N GLY A 39 6.33 -7.78 -1.35
CA GLY A 39 7.37 -7.38 -2.29
C GLY A 39 7.78 -5.91 -2.13
N LEU A 40 6.81 -5.02 -1.96
CA LEU A 40 7.04 -3.59 -1.73
C LEU A 40 7.83 -3.33 -0.43
N ALA A 41 7.58 -4.11 0.62
CA ALA A 41 8.29 -3.98 1.89
C ALA A 41 9.66 -4.70 1.88
N LEU A 42 9.80 -5.81 1.16
CA LEU A 42 11.08 -6.53 1.02
C LEU A 42 12.14 -5.69 0.30
N GLY A 43 11.76 -4.81 -0.63
CA GLY A 43 12.69 -3.90 -1.31
C GLY A 43 13.49 -3.02 -0.33
N PRO A 44 12.84 -2.16 0.48
CA PRO A 44 13.49 -1.39 1.53
C PRO A 44 14.22 -2.26 2.55
N SER A 45 13.67 -3.43 2.91
CA SER A 45 14.34 -4.36 3.82
C SER A 45 15.71 -4.81 3.28
N PHE A 46 15.74 -5.27 2.02
CA PHE A 46 16.96 -5.66 1.33
C PHE A 46 17.92 -4.48 1.17
N GLY A 47 17.41 -3.31 0.78
CA GLY A 47 18.19 -2.09 0.61
C GLY A 47 18.90 -1.67 1.89
N LEU A 48 18.21 -1.72 3.04
CA LEU A 48 18.81 -1.38 4.34
C LEU A 48 19.83 -2.41 4.80
N LEU A 49 19.55 -3.71 4.64
CA LEU A 49 20.41 -4.79 5.13
C LEU A 49 21.69 -4.96 4.30
N PHE A 50 21.56 -4.87 2.97
CA PHE A 50 22.62 -5.27 2.04
C PHE A 50 23.07 -4.15 1.12
N GLY A 51 22.28 -3.08 0.93
CA GLY A 51 22.60 -2.03 -0.02
C GLY A 51 23.95 -1.36 0.26
N GLY A 52 24.20 -0.99 1.52
CA GLY A 52 25.46 -0.35 1.92
C GLY A 52 26.69 -1.24 1.73
N THR A 53 26.61 -2.51 2.12
CA THR A 53 27.73 -3.45 1.99
C THR A 53 28.01 -3.81 0.54
N LEU A 54 26.96 -4.06 -0.27
CA LEU A 54 27.11 -4.31 -1.70
C LEU A 54 27.74 -3.11 -2.41
N VAL A 55 27.23 -1.90 -2.16
CA VAL A 55 27.81 -0.69 -2.76
C VAL A 55 29.26 -0.47 -2.33
N ALA A 56 29.62 -0.79 -1.08
CA ALA A 56 31.00 -0.67 -0.60
C ALA A 56 31.96 -1.66 -1.29
N HIS A 57 31.51 -2.87 -1.62
CA HIS A 57 32.35 -3.89 -2.26
C HIS A 57 32.39 -3.78 -3.78
N VAL A 58 31.25 -3.58 -4.45
CA VAL A 58 31.14 -3.58 -5.92
C VAL A 58 31.08 -2.18 -6.54
N GLY A 59 30.96 -1.13 -5.72
CA GLY A 59 30.73 0.23 -6.17
C GLY A 59 29.28 0.50 -6.58
N TRP A 60 28.88 1.77 -6.56
CA TRP A 60 27.49 2.15 -6.82
C TRP A 60 27.06 1.97 -8.28
N ARG A 61 27.93 2.22 -9.26
CA ARG A 61 27.57 2.11 -10.69
C ARG A 61 27.25 0.66 -11.10
N PRO A 62 28.10 -0.34 -10.82
CA PRO A 62 27.81 -1.72 -11.16
C PRO A 62 26.60 -2.26 -10.39
N PHE A 63 26.43 -1.86 -9.13
CA PHE A 63 25.26 -2.22 -8.33
C PHE A 63 23.93 -1.82 -8.99
N PHE A 64 23.77 -0.54 -9.36
CA PHE A 64 22.54 -0.08 -10.02
C PHE A 64 22.36 -0.63 -11.44
N THR A 65 23.45 -0.85 -12.17
CA THR A 65 23.40 -1.47 -13.50
C THR A 65 22.92 -2.92 -13.40
N GLY A 66 23.45 -3.69 -12.45
CA GLY A 66 23.03 -5.05 -12.17
C GLY A 66 21.56 -5.14 -11.75
N LEU A 67 21.09 -4.25 -10.87
CA LEU A 67 19.69 -4.16 -10.49
C LEU A 67 18.77 -3.96 -11.72
N GLY A 68 19.15 -3.05 -12.61
CA GLY A 68 18.42 -2.80 -13.86
C GLY A 68 18.38 -4.02 -14.78
N LEU A 69 19.53 -4.69 -14.98
CA LEU A 69 19.61 -5.89 -15.82
C LEU A 69 18.79 -7.06 -15.25
N VAL A 70 18.86 -7.31 -13.94
CA VAL A 70 18.04 -8.33 -13.26
C VAL A 70 16.55 -8.02 -13.43
N SER A 71 16.16 -6.75 -13.36
CA SER A 71 14.77 -6.33 -13.59
C SER A 71 14.32 -6.55 -15.03
N LEU A 72 15.22 -6.43 -16.01
CA LEU A 72 14.93 -6.76 -17.41
C LEU A 72 14.81 -8.28 -17.62
N LEU A 73 15.65 -9.08 -16.96
CA LEU A 73 15.56 -10.54 -17.03
C LEU A 73 14.21 -11.07 -16.51
N TRP A 74 13.59 -10.38 -15.55
CA TRP A 74 12.24 -10.71 -15.06
C TRP A 74 11.15 -10.62 -16.14
N LEU A 75 11.35 -9.84 -17.21
CA LEU A 75 10.38 -9.75 -18.30
C LEU A 75 10.22 -11.08 -19.06
N ILE A 76 11.26 -11.91 -19.11
CA ILE A 76 11.24 -13.20 -19.82
C ILE A 76 10.19 -14.16 -19.22
N PRO A 77 10.27 -14.54 -17.92
CA PRO A 77 9.24 -15.37 -17.32
C PRO A 77 7.87 -14.68 -17.28
N TRP A 78 7.83 -13.36 -17.11
CA TRP A 78 6.57 -12.62 -17.08
C TRP A 78 5.80 -12.71 -18.40
N VAL A 79 6.43 -12.42 -19.54
CA VAL A 79 5.79 -12.52 -20.87
C VAL A 79 5.37 -13.95 -21.18
N ARG A 80 6.12 -14.95 -20.70
CA ARG A 80 5.83 -16.36 -20.92
C ARG A 80 4.61 -16.87 -20.16
N TRP A 81 4.34 -16.33 -18.97
CA TRP A 81 3.34 -16.87 -18.02
C TRP A 81 2.24 -15.89 -17.61
N MET A 82 2.28 -14.64 -18.07
CA MET A 82 1.24 -13.67 -17.75
C MET A 82 -0.14 -14.17 -18.20
N PRO A 83 -1.21 -13.97 -17.39
CA PRO A 83 -2.55 -14.36 -17.77
C PRO A 83 -2.94 -13.70 -19.10
N THR A 84 -3.26 -14.51 -20.11
CA THR A 84 -3.69 -14.00 -21.40
C THR A 84 -5.19 -13.72 -21.31
N THR A 85 -5.58 -12.45 -21.30
CA THR A 85 -6.99 -12.07 -21.48
C THR A 85 -7.28 -12.00 -22.96
N ASP A 86 -8.33 -12.68 -23.42
CA ASP A 86 -8.72 -12.65 -24.82
C ASP A 86 -9.08 -11.21 -25.24
N MET A 87 -8.40 -10.70 -26.26
CA MET A 87 -8.62 -9.35 -26.76
C MET A 87 -10.04 -9.18 -27.32
N ALA A 88 -10.68 -10.27 -27.77
CA ALA A 88 -12.07 -10.28 -28.19
C ALA A 88 -13.04 -10.05 -27.02
N THR A 89 -12.76 -10.61 -25.83
CA THR A 89 -13.56 -10.30 -24.62
C THR A 89 -13.31 -8.87 -24.13
N LEU A 90 -12.09 -8.33 -24.26
CA LEU A 90 -11.82 -6.92 -23.94
C LEU A 90 -12.48 -5.94 -24.93
N ALA A 91 -12.54 -6.31 -26.22
CA ALA A 91 -13.15 -5.51 -27.28
C ALA A 91 -14.69 -5.56 -27.20
N GLY A 92 -15.28 -6.74 -26.98
CA GLY A 92 -16.73 -6.92 -26.82
C GLY A 92 -17.27 -6.35 -25.50
N ASN A 93 -16.43 -6.28 -24.47
CA ASN A 93 -16.77 -5.68 -23.17
C ASN A 93 -16.34 -4.21 -23.06
N ARG A 94 -16.14 -3.50 -24.19
CA ARG A 94 -16.15 -2.02 -24.28
C ARG A 94 -17.53 -1.42 -23.94
N LYS A 95 -18.28 -1.99 -23.00
CA LYS A 95 -19.22 -1.19 -22.23
C LYS A 95 -18.36 -0.09 -21.60
N SER A 96 -18.63 1.16 -21.97
CA SER A 96 -17.90 2.31 -21.45
C SER A 96 -17.98 2.28 -19.93
N GLY A 97 -16.92 1.78 -19.29
CA GLY A 97 -16.77 1.81 -17.85
C GLY A 97 -16.95 3.24 -17.36
N PRO A 98 -17.36 3.42 -16.09
CA PRO A 98 -17.81 4.70 -15.56
C PRO A 98 -16.79 5.80 -15.84
N GLY A 99 -17.28 6.98 -16.23
CA GLY A 99 -16.43 8.15 -16.40
C GLY A 99 -15.73 8.55 -15.10
N MET A 100 -14.63 9.31 -15.17
CA MET A 100 -13.95 9.79 -13.96
C MET A 100 -14.90 10.58 -13.04
N ARG A 101 -15.82 11.36 -13.61
CA ARG A 101 -16.84 12.11 -12.85
C ARG A 101 -17.77 11.20 -12.04
N GLU A 102 -18.11 10.02 -12.57
CA GLU A 102 -18.95 9.06 -11.84
C GLU A 102 -18.20 8.44 -10.66
N ILE A 103 -16.92 8.13 -10.84
CA ILE A 103 -16.04 7.62 -9.77
C ILE A 103 -15.87 8.69 -8.68
N LEU A 104 -15.63 9.95 -9.06
CA LEU A 104 -15.53 11.08 -8.12
C LEU A 104 -16.81 11.33 -7.33
N GLY A 105 -17.97 10.91 -7.84
CA GLY A 105 -19.25 10.95 -7.13
C GLY A 105 -19.44 9.83 -6.10
N GLN A 106 -18.54 8.84 -6.04
CA GLN A 106 -18.64 7.74 -5.09
C GLN A 106 -17.94 8.07 -3.76
N ARG A 107 -18.68 8.03 -2.66
CA ARG A 107 -18.14 8.22 -1.32
C ARG A 107 -17.03 7.22 -0.99
N SER A 108 -17.22 5.94 -1.36
CA SER A 108 -16.22 4.90 -1.16
C SER A 108 -14.93 5.16 -1.94
N ALA A 109 -14.99 5.88 -3.08
CA ALA A 109 -13.78 6.26 -3.82
C ALA A 109 -12.92 7.21 -3.00
N TRP A 110 -13.51 8.27 -2.45
CA TRP A 110 -12.80 9.18 -1.56
C TRP A 110 -12.31 8.49 -0.27
N GLY A 111 -13.12 7.60 0.31
CA GLY A 111 -12.70 6.82 1.48
C GLY A 111 -11.42 6.01 1.21
N THR A 112 -11.37 5.29 0.09
CA THR A 112 -10.17 4.53 -0.30
C THR A 112 -8.97 5.42 -0.66
N CYS A 113 -9.20 6.59 -1.27
CA CYS A 113 -8.15 7.57 -1.59
C CYS A 113 -7.51 8.15 -0.32
N VAL A 114 -8.32 8.62 0.62
CA VAL A 114 -7.85 9.19 1.89
C VAL A 114 -7.21 8.12 2.76
N GLY A 115 -7.79 6.90 2.79
CA GLY A 115 -7.19 5.76 3.48
C GLY A 115 -5.80 5.42 2.94
N LEU A 116 -5.61 5.43 1.61
CA LEU A 116 -4.29 5.22 1.00
C LEU A 116 -3.34 6.39 1.28
N PHE A 117 -3.81 7.64 1.26
CA PHE A 117 -2.99 8.80 1.62
C PHE A 117 -2.36 8.64 3.00
N PHE A 118 -3.14 8.29 4.02
CA PHE A 118 -2.60 8.13 5.37
C PHE A 118 -1.67 6.93 5.53
N ALA A 119 -1.98 5.81 4.86
CA ALA A 119 -1.08 4.65 4.86
C ALA A 119 0.25 4.94 4.16
N ASN A 120 0.21 5.66 3.03
CA ASN A 120 1.41 6.10 2.32
C ASN A 120 2.17 7.17 3.11
N TYR A 121 1.48 8.07 3.81
CA TYR A 121 2.12 9.04 4.70
C TYR A 121 3.02 8.34 5.72
N PHE A 122 2.48 7.32 6.39
CA PHE A 122 3.26 6.46 7.28
C PHE A 122 4.42 5.77 6.57
N LEU A 123 4.16 5.12 5.42
CA LEU A 123 5.17 4.34 4.71
C LEU A 123 6.35 5.23 4.26
N TYR A 124 6.07 6.37 3.64
CA TYR A 124 7.10 7.30 3.18
C TYR A 124 7.87 7.93 4.33
N PHE A 125 7.20 8.22 5.45
CA PHE A 125 7.88 8.66 6.66
C PHE A 125 8.84 7.58 7.18
N MET A 126 8.40 6.31 7.27
CA MET A 126 9.25 5.19 7.70
C MET A 126 10.43 4.98 6.74
N VAL A 127 10.22 5.01 5.43
CA VAL A 127 11.32 4.85 4.46
C VAL A 127 12.35 5.96 4.56
N THR A 128 11.90 7.20 4.78
CA THR A 128 12.78 8.38 4.74
C THR A 128 13.48 8.64 6.08
N TRP A 129 12.71 8.60 7.17
CA TRP A 129 13.15 9.11 8.47
C TRP A 129 13.51 8.02 9.47
N LEU A 130 13.07 6.77 9.28
CA LEU A 130 13.39 5.69 10.22
C LEU A 130 14.91 5.46 10.39
N PRO A 131 15.73 5.40 9.32
CA PRO A 131 17.17 5.23 9.45
C PRO A 131 17.79 6.36 10.29
N PHE A 132 17.36 7.58 10.02
CA PHE A 132 17.90 8.76 10.68
C PHE A 132 17.43 8.87 12.13
N TYR A 133 16.19 8.51 12.46
CA TYR A 133 15.70 8.39 13.84
C TYR A 133 16.52 7.39 14.66
N LEU A 134 16.76 6.18 14.12
CA LEU A 134 17.51 5.13 14.82
C LEU A 134 18.95 5.56 15.13
N VAL A 135 19.57 6.30 14.23
CA VAL A 135 20.96 6.77 14.39
C VAL A 135 21.03 8.01 15.26
N ARG A 136 20.24 9.04 14.95
CA ARG A 136 20.37 10.36 15.58
C ARG A 136 19.71 10.41 16.96
N GLU A 137 18.49 9.90 17.09
CA GLU A 137 17.71 9.98 18.33
C GLU A 137 17.99 8.80 19.26
N ARG A 138 18.15 7.60 18.68
CA ARG A 138 18.39 6.37 19.45
C ARG A 138 19.87 5.99 19.54
N HIS A 139 20.77 6.80 18.96
CA HIS A 139 22.22 6.65 19.03
C HIS A 139 22.73 5.25 18.62
N LEU A 140 22.02 4.58 17.71
CA LEU A 140 22.39 3.26 17.22
C LEU A 140 23.46 3.36 16.13
N SER A 141 24.35 2.37 16.08
CA SER A 141 25.32 2.25 15.00
C SER A 141 24.64 2.03 13.65
N MET A 142 25.34 2.35 12.55
CA MET A 142 24.83 2.10 11.19
C MET A 142 24.44 0.63 10.97
N THR A 143 25.23 -0.29 11.52
CA THR A 143 24.96 -1.73 11.42
C THR A 143 23.71 -2.13 12.20
N ALA A 144 23.49 -1.56 13.39
CA ALA A 144 22.27 -1.81 14.17
C ALA A 144 21.04 -1.21 13.48
N MET A 145 21.14 0.01 12.95
CA MET A 145 20.09 0.66 12.16
C MET A 145 19.71 -0.18 10.93
N ALA A 146 20.70 -0.66 10.16
CA ALA A 146 20.46 -1.51 8.99
C ALA A 146 19.67 -2.77 9.36
N LYS A 147 20.08 -3.46 10.43
CA LYS A 147 19.40 -4.67 10.92
C LYS A 147 17.98 -4.39 11.43
N ILE A 148 17.81 -3.34 12.24
CA ILE A 148 16.51 -3.00 12.85
C ILE A 148 15.56 -2.44 11.80
N GLY A 149 15.98 -1.47 10.99
CA GLY A 149 15.18 -0.92 9.90
C GLY A 149 14.85 -1.97 8.85
N GLY A 150 15.81 -2.82 8.48
CA GLY A 150 15.57 -3.97 7.61
C GLY A 150 14.55 -4.95 8.20
N GLY A 151 14.71 -5.28 9.48
CA GLY A 151 13.79 -6.14 10.24
C GLY A 151 12.38 -5.59 10.34
N PHE A 152 12.22 -4.27 10.50
CA PHE A 152 10.91 -3.59 10.50
C PHE A 152 10.14 -3.85 9.20
N PHE A 153 10.78 -3.63 8.05
CA PHE A 153 10.14 -3.86 6.75
C PHE A 153 9.94 -5.35 6.47
N LEU A 154 10.84 -6.22 6.94
CA LEU A 154 10.66 -7.67 6.84
C LEU A 154 9.44 -8.14 7.67
N ALA A 155 9.28 -7.63 8.90
CA ALA A 155 8.14 -7.92 9.73
C ALA A 155 6.82 -7.47 9.08
N ALA A 156 6.82 -6.29 8.45
CA ALA A 156 5.68 -5.81 7.66
C ALA A 156 5.37 -6.74 6.48
N ALA A 157 6.39 -7.21 5.76
CA ALA A 157 6.24 -8.11 4.62
C ALA A 157 5.68 -9.49 5.04
N LEU A 158 6.23 -10.09 6.09
CA LEU A 158 5.77 -11.39 6.61
C LEU A 158 4.34 -11.27 7.13
N SER A 159 4.06 -10.21 7.89
CA SER A 159 2.72 -9.98 8.41
C SER A 159 1.70 -9.75 7.31
N ALA A 160 2.02 -8.96 6.28
CA ALA A 160 1.12 -8.76 5.14
C ALA A 160 0.74 -10.09 4.49
N SER A 161 1.72 -10.96 4.18
CA SER A 161 1.49 -12.28 3.60
C SER A 161 0.58 -13.16 4.48
N ILE A 162 0.91 -13.27 5.77
CA ILE A 162 0.16 -14.10 6.72
C ILE A 162 -1.27 -13.57 6.86
N CYS A 163 -1.43 -12.26 6.98
CA CYS A 163 -2.74 -11.64 7.20
C CYS A 163 -3.61 -11.63 5.95
N GLY A 164 -3.03 -11.49 4.76
CA GLY A 164 -3.76 -11.66 3.51
C GLY A 164 -4.29 -13.09 3.33
N TRP A 165 -3.45 -14.09 3.66
CA TRP A 165 -3.87 -15.50 3.68
C TRP A 165 -4.96 -15.75 4.73
N LEU A 166 -4.80 -15.21 5.93
CA LEU A 166 -5.76 -15.38 7.02
C LEU A 166 -7.11 -14.71 6.70
N SER A 167 -7.10 -13.49 6.14
CA SER A 167 -8.31 -12.80 5.73
C SER A 167 -9.08 -13.57 4.66
N ASP A 168 -8.35 -14.13 3.68
CA ASP A 168 -8.94 -14.95 2.63
C ASP A 168 -9.52 -16.25 3.19
N ARG A 169 -8.81 -16.92 4.11
CA ARG A 169 -9.30 -18.13 4.78
C ARG A 169 -10.57 -17.87 5.58
N TRP A 170 -10.68 -16.75 6.28
CA TRP A 170 -11.89 -16.36 7.00
C TRP A 170 -13.08 -16.09 6.07
N ILE A 171 -12.82 -15.44 4.94
CA ILE A 171 -13.84 -15.19 3.91
C ILE A 171 -14.31 -16.51 3.28
N LEU A 172 -13.39 -17.40 2.94
CA LEU A 172 -13.70 -18.73 2.39
C LEU A 172 -14.45 -19.62 3.38
N ALA A 173 -14.25 -19.42 4.69
CA ALA A 173 -15.01 -20.09 5.74
C ALA A 173 -16.45 -19.55 5.93
N GLY A 174 -16.89 -18.58 5.10
CA GLY A 174 -18.25 -18.05 5.12
C GLY A 174 -18.42 -16.71 5.86
N SER A 175 -17.33 -16.11 6.34
CA SER A 175 -17.40 -14.79 6.97
C SER A 175 -17.65 -13.69 5.92
N ARG A 176 -18.39 -12.64 6.30
CA ARG A 176 -18.70 -11.50 5.42
C ARG A 176 -17.40 -10.78 4.99
N PRO A 177 -17.09 -10.66 3.68
CA PRO A 177 -15.90 -9.97 3.18
C PRO A 177 -15.76 -8.55 3.72
N THR A 178 -16.87 -7.82 3.78
CA THR A 178 -16.90 -6.45 4.31
C THR A 178 -16.36 -6.37 5.73
N PHE A 179 -16.80 -7.29 6.60
CA PHE A 179 -16.40 -7.30 8.00
C PHE A 179 -14.92 -7.67 8.13
N VAL A 180 -14.50 -8.78 7.52
CA VAL A 180 -13.13 -9.29 7.61
C VAL A 180 -12.14 -8.22 7.14
N ARG A 181 -12.31 -7.70 5.91
CA ARG A 181 -11.34 -6.77 5.35
C ARG A 181 -11.24 -5.46 6.13
N LYS A 182 -12.39 -4.89 6.55
CA LYS A 182 -12.38 -3.68 7.38
C LYS A 182 -11.74 -3.92 8.74
N MET A 183 -12.00 -5.06 9.38
CA MET A 183 -11.40 -5.41 10.66
C MET A 183 -9.87 -5.43 10.56
N PHE A 184 -9.31 -6.11 9.55
CA PHE A 184 -7.85 -6.14 9.35
C PHE A 184 -7.27 -4.73 9.14
N MET A 185 -7.95 -3.88 8.36
CA MET A 185 -7.49 -2.52 8.12
C MET A 185 -7.54 -1.63 9.37
N VAL A 186 -8.62 -1.70 10.12
CA VAL A 186 -8.84 -0.89 11.33
C VAL A 186 -7.93 -1.37 12.45
N CYS A 187 -7.92 -2.66 12.76
CA CYS A 187 -7.07 -3.21 13.81
C CYS A 187 -5.59 -2.99 13.50
N GLY A 188 -5.17 -3.19 12.23
CA GLY A 188 -3.80 -2.91 11.80
C GLY A 188 -3.43 -1.43 11.95
N GLY A 189 -4.28 -0.51 11.49
CA GLY A 189 -3.99 0.93 11.52
C GLY A 189 -3.98 1.49 12.95
N VAL A 190 -4.95 1.10 13.78
CA VAL A 190 -5.04 1.52 15.19
C VAL A 190 -3.84 0.99 15.97
N SER A 191 -3.56 -0.31 15.88
CA SER A 191 -2.43 -0.91 16.60
C SER A 191 -1.07 -0.36 16.12
N ALA A 192 -0.91 -0.14 14.81
CA ALA A 192 0.31 0.48 14.28
C ALA A 192 0.53 1.88 14.86
N GLY A 193 -0.52 2.72 14.94
CA GLY A 193 -0.40 4.05 15.55
C GLY A 193 -0.08 4.02 17.05
N ILE A 194 -0.67 3.07 17.79
CA ILE A 194 -0.39 2.86 19.23
C ILE A 194 1.07 2.43 19.43
N PHE A 195 1.51 1.40 18.70
CA PHE A 195 2.88 0.90 18.83
C PHE A 195 3.91 1.92 18.35
N LEU A 196 3.59 2.74 17.35
CA LEU A 196 4.48 3.79 16.89
C LEU A 196 4.67 4.90 17.96
N LEU A 197 3.60 5.27 18.67
CA LEU A 197 3.70 6.18 19.82
C LEU A 197 4.47 5.56 20.99
N ALA A 198 4.18 4.30 21.30
CA ALA A 198 4.92 3.57 22.33
C ALA A 198 6.41 3.48 21.98
N CYS A 199 6.75 3.30 20.70
CA CYS A 199 8.12 3.26 20.21
C CYS A 199 8.90 4.56 20.50
N VAL A 200 8.27 5.73 20.35
CA VAL A 200 8.96 7.01 20.61
C VAL A 200 9.05 7.34 22.10
N LEU A 201 8.07 6.92 22.90
CA LEU A 201 8.03 7.19 24.35
C LEU A 201 8.84 6.19 25.19
N ALA A 202 9.03 4.96 24.70
CA ALA A 202 9.66 3.89 25.47
C ALA A 202 11.20 4.00 25.51
N PRO A 203 11.84 3.43 26.56
CA PRO A 203 13.28 3.19 26.58
C PRO A 203 13.73 2.29 25.41
N LEU A 204 15.02 2.35 25.07
CA LEU A 204 15.59 1.74 23.87
C LEU A 204 15.20 0.26 23.66
N GLY A 205 15.28 -0.57 24.71
CA GLY A 205 14.98 -2.00 24.62
C GLY A 205 13.54 -2.29 24.16
N TRP A 206 12.57 -1.56 24.71
CA TRP A 206 11.16 -1.69 24.34
C TRP A 206 10.81 -0.94 23.05
N SER A 207 11.52 0.15 22.75
CA SER A 207 11.34 0.94 21.52
C SER A 207 11.48 0.08 20.26
N ILE A 208 12.50 -0.79 20.22
CA ILE A 208 12.73 -1.70 19.08
C ILE A 208 11.59 -2.73 18.96
N ALA A 209 11.12 -3.29 20.08
CA ALA A 209 10.00 -4.24 20.07
C ALA A 209 8.72 -3.58 19.55
N PHE A 210 8.39 -2.38 20.02
CA PHE A 210 7.24 -1.62 19.52
C PHE A 210 7.39 -1.22 18.06
N LEU A 211 8.61 -0.93 17.59
CA LEU A 211 8.85 -0.69 16.18
C LEU A 211 8.54 -1.94 15.34
N MET A 212 9.00 -3.14 15.75
CA MET A 212 8.67 -4.38 15.05
C MET A 212 7.17 -4.65 15.02
N LEU A 213 6.48 -4.43 16.16
CA LEU A 213 5.03 -4.55 16.25
C LEU A 213 4.32 -3.54 15.35
N THR A 214 4.84 -2.32 15.22
CA THR A 214 4.31 -1.32 14.28
C THR A 214 4.40 -1.82 12.84
N GLY A 215 5.54 -2.39 12.44
CA GLY A 215 5.72 -2.97 11.10
C GLY A 215 4.73 -4.11 10.84
N ALA A 216 4.60 -5.04 11.78
CA ALA A 216 3.63 -6.13 11.69
C ALA A 216 2.17 -5.61 11.61
N SER A 217 1.79 -4.68 12.47
CA SER A 217 0.47 -4.05 12.44
C SER A 217 0.17 -3.34 11.12
N PHE A 218 1.16 -2.69 10.51
CA PHE A 218 1.00 -2.11 9.17
C PHE A 218 0.84 -3.19 8.08
N GLY A 219 1.49 -4.34 8.24
CA GLY A 219 1.29 -5.53 7.43
C GLY A 219 -0.18 -5.96 7.37
N LEU A 220 -0.88 -5.98 8.52
CA LEU A 220 -2.34 -6.23 8.58
C LEU A 220 -3.11 -5.29 7.66
N THR A 221 -2.88 -3.98 7.74
CA THR A 221 -3.61 -2.98 6.93
C THR A 221 -3.30 -3.09 5.44
N SER A 222 -2.01 -3.26 5.09
CA SER A 222 -1.58 -3.29 3.70
C SER A 222 -2.10 -4.51 2.92
N SER A 223 -2.36 -5.62 3.61
CA SER A 223 -2.84 -6.88 3.00
C SER A 223 -4.17 -6.76 2.24
N ASN A 224 -5.08 -5.89 2.71
CA ASN A 224 -6.46 -5.85 2.22
C ASN A 224 -6.85 -4.54 1.53
N MET A 225 -6.04 -3.49 1.65
CA MET A 225 -6.28 -2.17 1.06
C MET A 225 -6.68 -2.24 -0.43
N TRP A 226 -5.84 -2.88 -1.25
CA TRP A 226 -6.07 -2.97 -2.69
C TRP A 226 -7.17 -3.94 -3.06
N ALA A 227 -7.33 -5.01 -2.28
CA ALA A 227 -8.43 -5.97 -2.48
C ALA A 227 -9.78 -5.25 -2.32
N ILE A 228 -9.94 -4.36 -1.34
CA ILE A 228 -11.15 -3.56 -1.16
C ILE A 228 -11.41 -2.66 -2.37
N THR A 229 -10.40 -1.91 -2.83
CA THR A 229 -10.55 -1.06 -4.03
C THR A 229 -10.97 -1.89 -5.25
N GLN A 230 -10.32 -3.04 -5.47
CA GLN A 230 -10.61 -3.93 -6.59
C GLN A 230 -12.04 -4.46 -6.54
N THR A 231 -12.55 -4.81 -5.36
CA THR A 231 -13.93 -5.26 -5.17
C THR A 231 -14.93 -4.14 -5.40
N LEU A 232 -14.73 -2.97 -4.78
CA LEU A 232 -15.61 -1.82 -4.91
C LEU A 232 -15.70 -1.32 -6.36
N ALA A 233 -14.55 -1.17 -7.02
CA ALA A 233 -14.48 -0.62 -8.37
C ALA A 233 -15.00 -1.62 -9.43
N GLY A 234 -14.83 -2.92 -9.19
CA GLY A 234 -15.12 -3.95 -10.19
C GLY A 234 -14.18 -3.88 -11.41
N SER A 235 -14.28 -4.88 -12.29
CA SER A 235 -13.38 -5.04 -13.44
C SER A 235 -13.44 -3.88 -14.45
N GLN A 236 -14.56 -3.15 -14.51
CA GLN A 236 -14.77 -2.05 -15.44
C GLN A 236 -14.13 -0.72 -14.99
N ALA A 237 -14.06 -0.46 -13.69
CA ALA A 237 -13.60 0.83 -13.16
C ALA A 237 -12.26 0.78 -12.41
N VAL A 238 -11.78 -0.42 -12.05
CA VAL A 238 -10.59 -0.61 -11.20
C VAL A 238 -9.37 0.18 -11.66
N GLY A 239 -9.09 0.23 -12.97
CA GLY A 239 -7.93 0.97 -13.48
C GLY A 239 -8.01 2.49 -13.21
N ARG A 240 -9.17 3.11 -13.48
CA ARG A 240 -9.39 4.55 -13.25
C ARG A 240 -9.46 4.88 -11.77
N TRP A 241 -10.14 4.05 -10.99
CA TRP A 241 -10.25 4.21 -9.54
C TRP A 241 -8.89 4.08 -8.88
N CYS A 242 -8.12 3.02 -9.17
CA CYS A 242 -6.76 2.86 -8.66
C CYS A 242 -5.86 4.04 -9.07
N GLY A 243 -5.98 4.55 -10.31
CA GLY A 243 -5.25 5.72 -10.76
C GLY A 243 -5.53 6.98 -9.91
N LEU A 244 -6.81 7.27 -9.65
CA LEU A 244 -7.20 8.35 -8.75
C LEU A 244 -6.67 8.11 -7.33
N GLN A 245 -6.81 6.88 -6.83
CA GLN A 245 -6.35 6.49 -5.51
C GLN A 245 -4.85 6.71 -5.35
N LEU A 246 -4.05 6.34 -6.35
CA LEU A 246 -2.60 6.55 -6.38
C LEU A 246 -2.22 8.02 -6.46
N PHE A 247 -2.92 8.81 -7.27
CA PHE A 247 -2.67 10.25 -7.38
C PHE A 247 -2.81 10.93 -6.01
N VAL A 248 -3.92 10.68 -5.32
CA VAL A 248 -4.15 11.20 -3.97
C VAL A 248 -3.15 10.56 -2.99
N GLY A 249 -3.01 9.23 -3.00
CA GLY A 249 -2.17 8.49 -2.07
C GLY A 249 -0.70 8.90 -2.11
N ASN A 250 -0.12 9.04 -3.30
CA ASN A 250 1.30 9.36 -3.48
C ASN A 250 1.62 10.83 -3.20
N SER A 251 0.63 11.72 -3.17
CA SER A 251 0.85 13.12 -2.74
C SER A 251 1.41 13.18 -1.30
N SER A 252 1.09 12.20 -0.46
CA SER A 252 1.66 12.07 0.89
C SER A 252 3.18 11.87 0.88
N GLY A 253 3.78 11.35 -0.20
CA GLY A 253 5.23 11.19 -0.33
C GLY A 253 5.97 12.51 -0.46
N VAL A 254 5.27 13.58 -0.85
CA VAL A 254 5.79 14.95 -0.79
C VAL A 254 5.54 15.56 0.59
N VAL A 255 4.33 15.38 1.13
CA VAL A 255 3.91 16.02 2.39
C VAL A 255 4.63 15.44 3.61
N ALA A 256 4.71 14.11 3.73
CA ALA A 256 5.19 13.46 4.95
C ALA A 256 6.67 13.78 5.25
N PRO A 257 7.60 13.67 4.28
CA PRO A 257 8.98 14.04 4.53
C PRO A 257 9.17 15.54 4.80
N ALA A 258 8.44 16.39 4.10
CA ALA A 258 8.53 17.84 4.25
C ALA A 258 8.06 18.31 5.64
N VAL A 259 6.91 17.81 6.10
CA VAL A 259 6.37 18.14 7.44
C VAL A 259 7.31 17.63 8.53
N ALA A 260 7.80 16.39 8.40
CA ALA A 260 8.76 15.83 9.35
C ALA A 260 10.06 16.64 9.41
N GLY A 261 10.63 17.00 8.26
CA GLY A 261 11.84 17.84 8.19
C GLY A 261 11.64 19.19 8.86
N PHE A 262 10.55 19.89 8.51
CA PHE A 262 10.20 21.18 9.12
C PHE A 262 10.08 21.09 10.65
N LEU A 263 9.43 20.04 11.17
CA LEU A 263 9.27 19.86 12.62
C LEU A 263 10.61 19.54 13.30
N LEU A 264 11.46 18.74 12.67
CA LEU A 264 12.78 18.42 13.20
C LEU A 264 13.71 19.63 13.23
N ASP A 265 13.65 20.49 12.21
CA ASP A 265 14.43 21.72 12.16
C ASP A 265 14.03 22.70 13.27
N ARG A 266 12.75 22.71 13.65
CA ARG A 266 12.21 23.62 14.68
C ARG A 266 12.30 23.09 16.10
N THR A 267 12.01 21.80 16.27
CA THR A 267 11.88 21.18 17.61
C THR A 267 13.09 20.35 18.00
N GLY A 268 13.89 19.89 17.04
CA GLY A 268 15.01 18.98 17.27
C GLY A 268 14.62 17.55 17.64
N HIS A 269 13.33 17.24 17.84
CA HIS A 269 12.86 15.98 18.43
C HIS A 269 11.95 15.19 17.49
N PHE A 270 12.11 13.85 17.48
CA PHE A 270 11.30 12.94 16.68
C PHE A 270 9.88 12.69 17.20
N PHE A 271 9.57 13.13 18.42
CA PHE A 271 8.24 12.95 19.02
C PHE A 271 7.11 13.51 18.14
N TRP A 272 7.23 14.75 17.67
CA TRP A 272 6.16 15.41 16.90
C TRP A 272 5.88 14.76 15.54
N PRO A 273 6.90 14.44 14.70
CA PRO A 273 6.66 13.68 13.49
C PRO A 273 5.99 12.32 13.76
N PHE A 274 6.46 11.57 14.77
CA PHE A 274 5.87 10.27 15.12
C PHE A 274 4.42 10.40 15.58
N LEU A 275 4.10 11.42 16.39
CA LEU A 275 2.74 11.70 16.82
C LEU A 275 1.80 11.98 15.64
N ILE A 276 2.21 12.84 14.71
CA ILE A 276 1.41 13.14 13.52
C ILE A 276 1.19 11.90 12.68
N VAL A 277 2.21 11.08 12.49
CA VAL A 277 2.11 9.83 11.72
C VAL A 277 1.13 8.85 12.40
N SER A 278 1.16 8.73 13.72
CA SER A 278 0.19 7.90 14.46
C SER A 278 -1.24 8.43 14.35
N LEU A 279 -1.42 9.75 14.43
CA LEU A 279 -2.73 10.37 14.21
C LEU A 279 -3.23 10.13 12.78
N CYS A 280 -2.35 10.22 11.77
CA CYS A 280 -2.66 9.89 10.39
C CYS A 280 -3.12 8.43 10.25
N LEU A 281 -2.44 7.47 10.89
CA LEU A 281 -2.86 6.06 10.88
C LEU A 281 -4.26 5.88 11.48
N TRP A 282 -4.57 6.57 12.57
CA TRP A 282 -5.90 6.53 13.19
C TRP A 282 -6.96 7.19 12.33
N LEU A 283 -6.69 8.35 11.74
CA LEU A 283 -7.59 8.99 10.76
C LEU A 283 -7.82 8.07 9.56
N GLY A 284 -6.78 7.38 9.09
CA GLY A 284 -6.87 6.33 8.10
C GLY A 284 -7.82 5.22 8.52
N ALA A 285 -7.66 4.66 9.73
CA ALA A 285 -8.56 3.65 10.27
C ALA A 285 -10.03 4.12 10.32
N LEU A 286 -10.27 5.36 10.75
CA LEU A 286 -11.61 5.96 10.79
C LEU A 286 -12.23 6.05 9.38
N THR A 287 -11.45 6.28 8.33
CA THR A 287 -12.00 6.30 6.95
C THR A 287 -12.61 4.95 6.55
N TRP A 288 -12.02 3.83 6.97
CA TRP A 288 -12.53 2.49 6.68
C TRP A 288 -13.83 2.16 7.43
N ILE A 289 -14.00 2.73 8.62
CA ILE A 289 -15.20 2.57 9.44
C ILE A 289 -16.33 3.43 8.87
N PHE A 290 -16.08 4.74 8.71
CA PHE A 290 -17.13 5.72 8.51
C PHE A 290 -17.39 6.09 7.06
N ILE A 291 -16.36 6.09 6.19
CA ILE A 291 -16.47 6.62 4.83
C ILE A 291 -16.65 5.49 3.81
N VAL A 292 -15.84 4.45 3.90
CA VAL A 292 -15.95 3.29 3.01
C VAL A 292 -17.23 2.54 3.37
N GLY A 293 -18.14 2.36 2.42
CA GLY A 293 -19.40 1.64 2.62
C GLY A 293 -19.22 0.12 2.71
N PRO A 294 -20.29 -0.66 2.50
CA PRO A 294 -20.19 -2.10 2.26
C PRO A 294 -19.22 -2.40 1.11
N ILE A 295 -18.40 -3.44 1.26
CA ILE A 295 -17.38 -3.84 0.27
C ILE A 295 -18.06 -4.77 -0.73
N GLU A 296 -18.90 -4.18 -1.55
CA GLU A 296 -19.62 -4.82 -2.64
C GLU A 296 -19.32 -4.06 -3.94
N PRO A 297 -19.29 -4.74 -5.09
CA PRO A 297 -19.07 -4.08 -6.37
C PRO A 297 -20.11 -2.98 -6.61
N VAL A 298 -19.64 -1.78 -6.95
CA VAL A 298 -20.53 -0.68 -7.34
C VAL A 298 -21.22 -1.03 -8.65
N ASP A 299 -22.56 -0.94 -8.67
CA ASP A 299 -23.32 -1.10 -9.91
C ASP A 299 -23.23 0.18 -10.77
N TRP A 300 -22.35 0.12 -11.76
CA TRP A 300 -22.14 1.20 -12.72
C TRP A 300 -23.23 1.30 -13.80
N THR A 301 -24.13 0.31 -13.91
CA THR A 301 -25.18 0.24 -14.93
C THR A 301 -26.51 0.84 -14.46
N ALA A 302 -26.84 0.72 -13.17
CA ALA A 302 -28.06 1.27 -12.59
C ALA A 302 -28.18 2.80 -12.74
N LYS A 303 -27.06 3.53 -12.76
CA LYS A 303 -27.06 4.99 -12.90
C LYS A 303 -27.30 5.45 -14.34
N LYS A 304 -26.90 4.66 -15.35
CA LYS A 304 -27.24 4.91 -16.77
C LYS A 304 -28.74 4.72 -17.02
N ARG A 305 -29.36 3.70 -16.44
CA ARG A 305 -30.82 3.45 -16.55
C ARG A 305 -31.70 4.56 -15.96
N ARG A 306 -31.22 5.36 -15.00
CA ARG A 306 -31.97 6.51 -14.45
C ARG A 306 -31.92 7.76 -15.33
N LEU A 307 -31.01 7.81 -16.31
CA LEU A 307 -30.82 8.95 -17.22
C LEU A 307 -31.40 8.71 -18.62
N GLU A 308 -31.76 7.47 -18.93
CA GLU A 308 -32.56 7.15 -20.12
C GLU A 308 -34.04 7.33 -19.74
N PRO A 309 -34.75 8.34 -20.28
CA PRO A 309 -36.18 8.44 -20.08
C PRO A 309 -36.83 7.20 -20.70
N VAL A 310 -37.77 6.62 -19.96
CA VAL A 310 -38.62 5.51 -20.40
C VAL A 310 -39.49 6.00 -21.55
N TYR A 311 -38.95 6.03 -22.76
CA TYR A 311 -39.69 6.18 -24.01
C TYR A 311 -39.25 5.07 -24.96
N ALA A 312 -39.73 3.87 -24.67
CA ALA A 312 -39.87 2.81 -25.66
C ALA A 312 -41.04 1.93 -25.19
N VAL A 313 -42.24 2.37 -25.58
CA VAL A 313 -43.42 1.50 -25.74
C VAL A 313 -43.26 0.78 -27.08
#